data_AF-A0A947X5L6-F1
#
_entry.id   AF-A0A947X5L6-F1
#
_cell.length_a   1.000
_cell.length_b   1.000
_cell.length_c   1.000
_cell.angle_alpha   90.00
_cell.angle_beta   90.00
_cell.angle_gamma   90.00
#
_symmetry.space_group_name_H-M   'P 1'
#
loop_
_entity.id
_entity.type
_entity.pdbx_description
1 polymer ?
#
loop_
_entity_poly.entity_id
_entity_poly.type
_entity_poly.pdbx_seq_one_letter_code
_entity_poly.pdbx_strand_id
1 'polypeptide(L)'
;MRSEHLFTSESVSEGHPDKVSDQISDAIVDLLLSKDAEARIACETLTTTQRVVLAGEIRCRGVFEKGEWVDGAREEIERVVRETVRDIGYRQEGFHWETLVLENHLHGQSSEIAQGVDASGNKDEGAGDQGIMFGFACDETPDLMPAPLDYSHKILERLARDRKSGAASFLEPDAKSQLTLRYRHGKPVACTAVVVSTQHANGYHEGEREAELKAYVKRVVGEILPQGWLGDETVWHINPTGAFEIGGPDGDAGLTGRKIIVDTYG
;
A
#
# COMPACT_ATOMS: atom_id res chain seq x y z
N MET A 1 10.59 9.36 31.70
CA MET A 1 9.90 8.40 30.81
C MET A 1 8.68 7.86 31.54
N ARG A 2 7.53 7.71 30.86
CA ARG A 2 6.38 7.00 31.46
C ARG A 2 6.82 5.59 31.87
N SER A 3 6.38 5.13 33.05
CA SER A 3 6.69 3.78 33.54
C SER A 3 6.09 2.71 32.62
N GLU A 4 4.86 2.94 32.17
CA GLU A 4 4.12 2.06 31.28
C GLU A 4 3.19 2.89 30.37
N HIS A 5 2.99 2.46 29.13
CA HIS A 5 2.00 3.05 28.22
C HIS A 5 1.58 2.03 27.14
N LEU A 6 0.49 2.33 26.44
CA LEU A 6 0.07 1.62 25.24
C LEU A 6 0.41 2.48 24.03
N PHE A 7 0.85 1.83 22.95
CA PHE A 7 1.07 2.46 21.65
C PHE A 7 0.46 1.58 20.57
N THR A 8 -0.17 2.22 19.57
CA THR A 8 -0.88 1.55 18.50
C THR A 8 -0.36 2.04 17.17
N SER A 9 -0.18 1.13 16.23
CA SER A 9 0.04 1.47 14.84
C SER A 9 -0.74 0.50 13.94
N GLU A 10 -0.92 0.87 12.68
CA GLU A 10 -1.70 0.13 11.69
C GLU A 10 -0.96 0.02 10.36
N SER A 11 -1.43 -0.93 9.55
CA SER A 11 -1.00 -1.11 8.17
C SER A 11 -2.20 -1.50 7.30
N VAL A 12 -2.03 -1.38 5.99
CA VAL A 12 -3.00 -1.78 4.97
C VAL A 12 -2.31 -2.59 3.88
N SER A 13 -3.03 -3.53 3.26
CA SER A 13 -2.45 -4.43 2.26
C SER A 13 -2.19 -3.74 0.93
N GLU A 14 -1.46 -4.42 0.04
CA GLU A 14 -1.33 -4.04 -1.38
C GLU A 14 -2.68 -3.93 -2.11
N GLY A 15 -3.76 -4.49 -1.58
CA GLY A 15 -5.10 -4.37 -2.15
C GLY A 15 -5.88 -3.14 -1.65
N HIS A 16 -5.47 -2.50 -0.56
CA HIS A 16 -6.15 -1.29 -0.10
C HIS A 16 -6.17 -0.23 -1.21
N PRO A 17 -7.31 0.44 -1.51
CA PRO A 17 -7.43 1.28 -2.70
C PRO A 17 -6.39 2.43 -2.77
N ASP A 18 -6.04 3.04 -1.63
CA ASP A 18 -4.92 3.99 -1.59
C ASP A 18 -3.57 3.34 -1.97
N LYS A 19 -3.26 2.12 -1.48
CA LYS A 19 -2.03 1.41 -1.86
C LYS A 19 -2.08 0.88 -3.29
N VAL A 20 -3.26 0.58 -3.84
CA VAL A 20 -3.43 0.31 -5.27
C VAL A 20 -3.03 1.54 -6.07
N SER A 21 -3.48 2.73 -5.65
CA SER A 21 -3.11 4.00 -6.28
C SER A 21 -1.60 4.26 -6.19
N ASP A 22 -0.98 4.08 -5.03
CA ASP A 22 0.47 4.22 -4.86
C ASP A 22 1.25 3.27 -5.79
N GLN A 23 0.88 1.98 -5.82
CA GLN A 23 1.57 0.98 -6.66
C GLN A 23 1.41 1.26 -8.15
N ILE A 24 0.27 1.79 -8.59
CA ILE A 24 0.08 2.21 -9.98
C ILE A 24 1.01 3.39 -10.29
N SER A 25 1.03 4.41 -9.43
CA SER A 25 1.89 5.59 -9.60
C SER A 25 3.37 5.20 -9.67
N ASP A 26 3.84 4.34 -8.76
CA ASP A 26 5.22 3.85 -8.77
C ASP A 26 5.54 2.97 -9.98
N ALA A 27 4.58 2.15 -10.45
CA ALA A 27 4.78 1.36 -11.67
C ALA A 27 4.95 2.25 -12.93
N ILE A 28 4.31 3.42 -12.96
CA ILE A 28 4.54 4.42 -14.01
C ILE A 28 5.91 5.08 -13.85
N VAL A 29 6.36 5.37 -12.62
CA VAL A 29 7.74 5.83 -12.36
C VAL A 29 8.75 4.83 -12.90
N ASP A 30 8.61 3.55 -12.57
CA ASP A 30 9.49 2.47 -13.04
C ASP A 30 9.49 2.35 -14.57
N LEU A 31 8.30 2.39 -15.19
CA LEU A 31 8.18 2.38 -16.66
C LEU A 31 8.97 3.55 -17.27
N LEU A 32 8.77 4.77 -16.80
CA LEU A 32 9.41 5.95 -17.38
C LEU A 32 10.92 5.96 -17.15
N LEU A 33 11.39 5.59 -15.95
CA LEU A 33 12.81 5.48 -15.64
C LEU A 33 13.51 4.37 -16.45
N SER A 34 12.78 3.30 -16.83
CA SER A 34 13.32 2.26 -17.71
C SER A 34 13.59 2.75 -19.13
N LYS A 35 12.92 3.82 -19.58
CA LYS A 35 13.09 4.42 -20.92
C LYS A 35 14.08 5.58 -20.89
N ASP A 36 14.00 6.41 -19.85
CA ASP A 36 14.83 7.60 -19.69
C ASP A 36 15.25 7.76 -18.22
N ALA A 37 16.53 7.52 -17.94
CA ALA A 37 17.09 7.62 -16.59
C ALA A 37 17.02 9.06 -16.01
N GLU A 38 16.80 10.07 -16.85
CA GLU A 38 16.63 11.47 -16.45
C GLU A 38 15.15 11.92 -16.45
N ALA A 39 14.23 10.95 -16.51
CA ALA A 39 12.81 11.24 -16.49
C ALA A 39 12.41 11.99 -15.20
N ARG A 40 11.46 12.92 -15.34
CA ARG A 40 10.81 13.59 -14.21
C ARG A 40 9.36 13.12 -14.20
N ILE A 41 8.89 12.65 -13.05
CA ILE A 41 7.58 12.04 -12.91
C ILE A 41 6.93 12.59 -11.64
N ALA A 42 5.73 13.13 -11.79
CA ALA A 42 4.78 13.41 -10.72
C ALA A 42 3.44 12.81 -11.15
N CYS A 43 3.33 11.48 -11.01
CA CYS A 43 2.15 10.73 -11.43
C CYS A 43 1.24 10.49 -10.22
N GLU A 44 0.03 11.04 -10.28
CA GLU A 44 -1.01 10.85 -9.28
C GLU A 44 -2.06 9.88 -9.83
N THR A 45 -2.44 8.92 -9.00
CA THR A 45 -3.49 7.94 -9.32
C THR A 45 -4.68 8.11 -8.39
N LEU A 46 -5.88 8.07 -8.98
CA LEU A 46 -7.15 7.86 -8.29
C LEU A 46 -7.78 6.55 -8.75
N THR A 47 -8.25 5.74 -7.80
CA THR A 47 -8.99 4.51 -8.07
C THR A 47 -10.39 4.57 -7.47
N THR A 48 -11.40 4.07 -8.20
CA THR A 48 -12.77 3.87 -7.68
C THR A 48 -13.43 2.73 -8.47
N THR A 49 -14.72 2.44 -8.24
CA THR A 49 -15.45 1.35 -8.92
C THR A 49 -15.18 1.36 -10.42
N GLN A 50 -14.58 0.26 -10.91
CA GLN A 50 -14.22 0.02 -12.31
C GLN A 50 -13.44 1.15 -13.01
N ARG A 51 -12.71 2.00 -12.28
CA ARG A 51 -12.02 3.15 -12.85
C ARG A 51 -10.67 3.42 -12.22
N VAL A 52 -9.70 3.73 -13.08
CA VAL A 52 -8.40 4.30 -12.73
C VAL A 52 -8.24 5.63 -13.48
N VAL A 53 -7.86 6.68 -12.77
CA VAL A 53 -7.55 8.00 -13.35
C VAL A 53 -6.10 8.33 -13.04
N LEU A 54 -5.30 8.60 -14.07
CA LEU A 54 -3.94 9.12 -13.94
C LEU A 54 -3.95 10.62 -14.21
N ALA A 55 -3.24 11.39 -13.39
CA ALA A 55 -3.05 12.83 -13.57
C ALA A 55 -1.63 13.24 -13.16
N GLY A 56 -1.22 14.44 -13.58
CA GLY A 56 0.06 15.04 -13.20
C GLY A 56 1.05 15.15 -14.37
N GLU A 57 2.32 15.36 -14.03
CA GLU A 57 3.34 15.82 -14.95
C GLU A 57 4.40 14.76 -15.23
N ILE A 58 4.75 14.63 -16.52
CA ILE A 58 5.86 13.78 -16.95
C ILE A 58 6.82 14.53 -17.87
N ARG A 59 8.09 14.14 -17.80
CA ARG A 59 9.13 14.43 -18.78
C ARG A 59 9.91 13.15 -19.00
N CYS A 60 9.80 12.54 -20.17
CA CYS A 60 10.47 11.28 -20.47
C CYS A 60 10.70 11.14 -21.98
N ARG A 61 11.96 11.06 -22.40
CA ARG A 61 12.33 10.76 -23.79
C ARG A 61 11.81 9.39 -24.19
N GLY A 62 11.27 9.28 -25.39
CA GLY A 62 10.63 8.06 -25.89
C GLY A 62 9.21 7.80 -25.38
N VAL A 63 8.66 8.66 -24.53
CA VAL A 63 7.27 8.55 -24.01
C VAL A 63 6.46 9.81 -24.33
N PHE A 64 6.98 10.99 -23.96
CA PHE A 64 6.32 12.28 -24.19
C PHE A 64 7.36 13.31 -24.65
N GLU A 65 7.30 13.70 -25.92
CA GLU A 65 8.29 14.54 -26.58
C GLU A 65 7.63 15.68 -27.36
N LYS A 66 8.23 16.88 -27.31
CA LYS A 66 7.78 18.06 -28.08
C LYS A 66 6.30 18.41 -27.87
N GLY A 67 5.75 18.09 -26.70
CA GLY A 67 4.34 18.36 -26.35
C GLY A 67 3.35 17.29 -26.81
N GLU A 68 3.84 16.17 -27.34
CA GLU A 68 3.02 15.09 -27.88
C GLU A 68 3.44 13.73 -27.31
N TRP A 69 2.50 12.78 -27.32
CA TRP A 69 2.76 11.39 -26.95
C TRP A 69 3.51 10.69 -28.10
N VAL A 70 4.52 9.89 -27.76
CA VAL A 70 5.15 8.98 -28.72
C VAL A 70 4.18 7.84 -29.03
N ASP A 71 4.12 7.40 -30.29
CA ASP A 71 3.26 6.30 -30.74
C ASP A 71 3.44 5.05 -29.85
N GLY A 72 2.32 4.51 -29.33
CA GLY A 72 2.33 3.31 -28.48
C GLY A 72 2.58 3.58 -26.98
N ALA A 73 2.98 4.78 -26.59
CA ALA A 73 3.33 5.09 -25.20
C ALA A 73 2.11 5.04 -24.27
N ARG A 74 0.93 5.47 -24.75
CA ARG A 74 -0.31 5.44 -23.96
C ARG A 74 -0.80 4.02 -23.73
N GLU A 75 -0.68 3.17 -24.75
CA GLU A 75 -1.01 1.74 -24.69
C GLU A 75 -0.05 0.99 -23.76
N GLU A 76 1.22 1.36 -23.74
CA GLU A 76 2.20 0.81 -22.79
C GLU A 76 1.89 1.20 -21.35
N ILE A 77 1.53 2.46 -21.09
CA ILE A 77 1.04 2.92 -19.78
C ILE A 77 -0.21 2.12 -19.36
N GLU A 78 -1.19 1.99 -20.26
CA GLU A 78 -2.40 1.22 -19.97
C GLU A 78 -2.09 -0.23 -19.62
N ARG A 79 -1.17 -0.87 -20.37
CA ARG A 79 -0.72 -2.22 -20.07
C ARG A 79 -0.12 -2.31 -18.68
N VAL A 80 0.77 -1.39 -18.29
CA VAL A 80 1.40 -1.38 -16.96
C VAL A 80 0.35 -1.21 -15.85
N VAL A 81 -0.61 -0.27 -15.99
CA VAL A 81 -1.70 -0.11 -15.02
C VAL A 81 -2.47 -1.42 -14.84
N ARG A 82 -2.86 -2.07 -15.95
CA ARG A 82 -3.62 -3.32 -15.90
C ARG A 82 -2.80 -4.47 -15.32
N GLU A 83 -1.51 -4.55 -15.62
CA GLU A 83 -0.61 -5.55 -15.05
C GLU A 83 -0.43 -5.36 -13.54
N THR A 84 -0.24 -4.12 -13.07
CA THR A 84 -0.18 -3.81 -11.63
C THR A 84 -1.46 -4.26 -10.91
N VAL A 85 -2.64 -3.92 -11.44
CA VAL A 85 -3.92 -4.33 -10.85
C VAL A 85 -4.10 -5.86 -10.86
N ARG A 86 -3.67 -6.52 -11.95
CA ARG A 86 -3.69 -7.98 -12.08
C ARG A 86 -2.79 -8.66 -11.05
N ASP A 87 -1.60 -8.11 -10.81
CA ASP A 87 -0.58 -8.68 -9.94
C ASP A 87 -0.92 -8.48 -8.45
N ILE A 88 -1.63 -7.39 -8.11
CA ILE A 88 -2.30 -7.23 -6.81
C ILE A 88 -3.38 -8.32 -6.63
N GLY A 89 -4.09 -8.66 -7.71
CA GLY A 89 -5.03 -9.79 -7.76
C GLY A 89 -6.49 -9.39 -7.90
N TYR A 90 -6.77 -8.17 -8.36
CA TYR A 90 -8.14 -7.67 -8.54
C TYR A 90 -8.82 -8.26 -9.78
N ARG A 91 -9.82 -9.11 -9.55
CA ARG A 91 -10.61 -9.85 -10.55
C ARG A 91 -12.11 -9.84 -10.25
N GLN A 92 -12.56 -8.95 -9.37
CA GLN A 92 -13.94 -8.83 -8.92
C GLN A 92 -14.70 -7.86 -9.83
N GLU A 93 -16.01 -8.03 -9.99
CA GLU A 93 -16.83 -7.20 -10.90
C GLU A 93 -16.74 -5.69 -10.60
N GLY A 94 -16.60 -5.32 -9.32
CA GLY A 94 -16.45 -3.94 -8.88
C GLY A 94 -15.09 -3.30 -9.19
N PHE A 95 -14.04 -4.11 -9.39
CA PHE A 95 -12.71 -3.67 -9.82
C PHE A 95 -11.90 -4.83 -10.41
N HIS A 96 -11.80 -4.86 -11.75
CA HIS A 96 -11.18 -5.95 -12.50
C HIS A 96 -10.14 -5.42 -13.49
N TRP A 97 -8.91 -5.98 -13.43
CA TRP A 97 -7.78 -5.55 -14.25
C TRP A 97 -8.07 -5.49 -15.77
N GLU A 98 -8.86 -6.44 -16.29
CA GLU A 98 -9.21 -6.53 -17.71
C GLU A 98 -10.29 -5.54 -18.16
N THR A 99 -11.24 -5.18 -17.30
CA THR A 99 -12.45 -4.43 -17.70
C THR A 99 -12.54 -3.03 -17.10
N LEU A 100 -11.63 -2.66 -16.18
CA LEU A 100 -11.54 -1.30 -15.67
C LEU A 100 -11.36 -0.30 -16.82
N VAL A 101 -11.92 0.89 -16.62
CA VAL A 101 -11.74 2.04 -17.50
C VAL A 101 -10.53 2.83 -17.01
N LEU A 102 -9.59 3.10 -17.91
CA LEU A 102 -8.45 3.96 -17.66
C LEU A 102 -8.68 5.34 -18.30
N GLU A 103 -8.53 6.39 -17.49
CA GLU A 103 -8.52 7.78 -17.94
C GLU A 103 -7.12 8.35 -17.70
N ASN A 104 -6.34 8.52 -18.77
CA ASN A 104 -4.97 9.04 -18.69
C ASN A 104 -4.92 10.54 -19.02
N HIS A 105 -4.72 11.36 -17.99
CA HIS A 105 -4.57 12.82 -18.07
C HIS A 105 -3.14 13.30 -17.77
N LEU A 106 -2.13 12.41 -17.84
CA LEU A 106 -0.74 12.82 -17.74
C LEU A 106 -0.39 13.80 -18.88
N HIS A 107 0.40 14.82 -18.55
CA HIS A 107 0.86 15.81 -19.51
C HIS A 107 2.31 16.21 -19.28
N GLY A 108 2.89 16.94 -20.24
CA GLY A 108 4.25 17.45 -20.11
C GLY A 108 4.41 18.36 -18.90
N GLN A 109 5.55 18.26 -18.22
CA GLN A 109 5.95 19.20 -17.17
C GLN A 109 6.09 20.64 -17.72
N SER A 110 5.72 21.64 -16.91
CA SER A 110 5.89 23.06 -17.26
C SER A 110 7.36 23.40 -17.56
N SER A 111 7.58 24.12 -18.67
CA SER A 111 8.92 24.58 -19.08
C SER A 111 9.55 25.57 -18.09
N GLU A 112 8.74 26.31 -17.33
CA GLU A 112 9.21 27.24 -16.29
C GLU A 112 9.74 26.49 -15.05
N ILE A 113 9.12 25.34 -14.72
CA ILE A 113 9.55 24.48 -13.61
C ILE A 113 10.83 23.72 -13.99
N ALA A 114 10.91 23.21 -15.22
CA ALA A 114 12.08 22.49 -15.71
C ALA A 114 13.38 23.33 -15.64
N GLN A 115 13.29 24.64 -15.94
CA GLN A 115 14.42 25.56 -15.87
C GLN A 115 14.96 25.81 -14.45
N GLY A 116 14.11 25.67 -13.42
CA GLY A 116 14.49 25.89 -12.03
C GLY A 116 15.23 24.70 -11.39
N VAL A 117 14.99 23.49 -11.91
CA VAL A 117 15.53 22.23 -11.38
C VAL A 117 16.75 21.75 -12.16
N ASP A 118 16.76 21.93 -13.49
CA ASP A 118 17.90 21.51 -14.30
C ASP A 118 19.09 22.45 -14.07
N ALA A 119 20.15 21.92 -13.45
CA ALA A 119 21.38 22.66 -13.21
C ALA A 119 22.02 23.08 -14.54
N SER A 120 22.21 24.39 -14.75
CA SER A 120 23.12 24.89 -15.78
C SER A 120 24.53 24.99 -15.21
N GLY A 121 25.46 24.16 -15.71
CA GLY A 121 26.89 24.23 -15.40
C GLY A 121 27.33 23.44 -14.17
N ASN A 122 28.30 23.99 -13.41
CA ASN A 122 29.01 23.34 -12.29
C ASN A 122 28.29 23.54 -10.94
N LYS A 123 26.96 23.52 -10.92
CA LYS A 123 26.14 23.70 -9.71
C LYS A 123 25.46 22.39 -9.34
N ASP A 124 25.42 22.09 -8.05
CA ASP A 124 24.68 20.95 -7.50
C ASP A 124 23.18 21.11 -7.80
N GLU A 125 22.49 19.99 -8.02
CA GLU A 125 21.02 19.99 -8.20
C GLU A 125 20.34 20.52 -6.93
N GLY A 126 19.45 21.49 -7.09
CA GLY A 126 18.61 22.01 -6.01
C GLY A 126 17.41 21.11 -5.74
N ALA A 127 16.79 21.24 -4.57
CA ALA A 127 15.53 20.56 -4.28
C ALA A 127 14.43 21.02 -5.26
N GLY A 128 13.62 20.07 -5.75
CA GLY A 128 12.50 20.37 -6.66
C GLY A 128 11.34 21.13 -6.01
N ASP A 129 11.22 21.05 -4.68
CA ASP A 129 10.28 21.84 -3.86
C ASP A 129 10.82 21.99 -2.43
N GLN A 130 10.23 22.88 -1.64
CA GLN A 130 10.48 22.99 -0.21
C GLN A 130 9.89 21.78 0.54
N GLY A 131 10.58 21.30 1.57
CA GLY A 131 10.09 20.17 2.36
C GLY A 131 10.84 19.94 3.66
N ILE A 132 10.26 19.10 4.52
CA ILE A 132 10.86 18.63 5.76
C ILE A 132 10.79 17.11 5.76
N MET A 133 11.91 16.47 6.05
CA MET A 133 12.03 15.01 6.06
C MET A 133 12.49 14.54 7.43
N PHE A 134 11.93 13.41 7.88
CA PHE A 134 12.31 12.76 9.12
C PHE A 134 12.80 11.35 8.80
N GLY A 135 13.96 10.99 9.34
CA GLY A 135 14.43 9.61 9.40
C GLY A 135 14.36 9.10 10.83
N PHE A 136 13.88 7.87 11.01
CA PHE A 136 13.78 7.22 12.31
C PHE A 136 14.28 5.78 12.24
N ALA A 137 14.84 5.29 13.35
CA ALA A 137 15.23 3.91 13.57
C ALA A 137 15.21 3.61 15.07
N CYS A 138 14.86 2.39 15.45
CA CYS A 138 14.93 1.91 16.83
C CYS A 138 15.31 0.42 16.88
N ASP A 139 15.71 -0.11 18.03
CA ASP A 139 16.15 -1.50 18.19
C ASP A 139 15.03 -2.45 18.69
N GLU A 140 13.77 -2.05 18.50
CA GLU A 140 12.61 -2.83 18.96
C GLU A 140 12.38 -4.12 18.14
N THR A 141 12.79 -4.11 16.86
CA THR A 141 12.76 -5.27 15.97
C THR A 141 14.09 -5.43 15.23
N PRO A 142 14.39 -6.62 14.67
CA PRO A 142 15.61 -6.84 13.87
C PRO A 142 15.73 -5.93 12.64
N ASP A 143 14.60 -5.41 12.12
CA ASP A 143 14.54 -4.56 10.93
C ASP A 143 14.74 -3.07 11.25
N LEU A 144 15.07 -2.76 12.51
CA LEU A 144 15.30 -1.42 13.04
C LEU A 144 14.09 -0.48 12.97
N MET A 145 12.88 -1.06 13.07
CA MET A 145 11.59 -0.36 12.95
C MET A 145 10.75 -0.42 14.24
N PRO A 146 9.83 0.53 14.46
CA PRO A 146 8.86 0.45 15.55
C PRO A 146 8.05 -0.84 15.49
N ALA A 147 8.04 -1.61 16.59
CA ALA A 147 7.40 -2.92 16.63
C ALA A 147 5.91 -2.92 16.23
N PRO A 148 5.07 -1.95 16.64
CA PRO A 148 3.65 -1.94 16.29
C PRO A 148 3.43 -1.88 14.77
N LEU A 149 4.22 -1.07 14.05
CA LEU A 149 4.10 -0.94 12.59
C LEU A 149 4.71 -2.15 11.89
N ASP A 150 5.93 -2.52 12.24
CA ASP A 150 6.68 -3.59 11.59
C ASP A 150 5.91 -4.92 11.60
N TYR A 151 5.35 -5.30 12.76
CA TYR A 151 4.54 -6.50 12.82
C TYR A 151 3.19 -6.36 12.12
N SER A 152 2.59 -5.17 12.07
CA SER A 152 1.36 -4.92 11.28
C SER A 152 1.62 -5.12 9.78
N HIS A 153 2.75 -4.63 9.26
CA HIS A 153 3.21 -4.88 7.88
C HIS A 153 3.40 -6.37 7.60
N LYS A 154 4.15 -7.08 8.45
CA LYS A 154 4.43 -8.52 8.30
C LYS A 154 3.18 -9.38 8.31
N ILE A 155 2.16 -9.01 9.09
CA ILE A 155 0.87 -9.70 9.09
C ILE A 155 0.22 -9.60 7.71
N LEU A 156 0.17 -8.41 7.12
CA LEU A 156 -0.48 -8.21 5.83
C LEU A 156 0.34 -8.78 4.67
N GLU A 157 1.67 -8.72 4.74
CA GLU A 157 2.57 -9.39 3.81
C GLU A 157 2.31 -10.91 3.80
N ARG A 158 2.19 -11.52 4.98
CA ARG A 158 1.86 -12.95 5.11
C ARG A 158 0.48 -13.27 4.54
N LEU A 159 -0.54 -12.47 4.81
CA LEU A 159 -1.89 -12.64 4.24
C LEU A 159 -1.85 -12.56 2.71
N ALA A 160 -1.16 -11.57 2.14
CA ALA A 160 -1.01 -11.41 0.69
C ALA A 160 -0.29 -12.61 0.06
N ARG A 161 0.79 -13.09 0.67
CA ARG A 161 1.54 -14.27 0.21
C ARG A 161 0.70 -15.55 0.21
N ASP A 162 0.00 -15.81 1.31
CA ASP A 162 -0.81 -17.02 1.47
C ASP A 162 -2.05 -16.96 0.55
N ARG A 163 -2.60 -15.76 0.26
CA ARG A 163 -3.61 -15.53 -0.79
C ARG A 163 -3.05 -15.85 -2.18
N LYS A 164 -1.94 -15.20 -2.58
CA LYS A 164 -1.33 -15.34 -3.92
C LYS A 164 -0.88 -16.76 -4.24
N SER A 165 -0.45 -17.51 -3.22
CA SER A 165 -0.06 -18.92 -3.36
C SER A 165 -1.24 -19.90 -3.35
N GLY A 166 -2.44 -19.45 -2.98
CA GLY A 166 -3.62 -20.29 -2.81
C GLY A 166 -3.67 -21.06 -1.48
N ALA A 167 -2.71 -20.86 -0.58
CA ALA A 167 -2.70 -21.48 0.75
C ALA A 167 -3.89 -21.03 1.62
N ALA A 168 -4.37 -19.80 1.39
CA ALA A 168 -5.60 -19.26 1.96
C ALA A 168 -6.46 -18.65 0.85
N SER A 169 -7.01 -19.50 -0.02
CA SER A 169 -7.75 -19.10 -1.22
C SER A 169 -9.06 -18.35 -0.95
N PHE A 170 -9.49 -18.27 0.30
CA PHE A 170 -10.65 -17.49 0.71
C PHE A 170 -10.35 -16.03 0.98
N LEU A 171 -9.08 -15.63 1.02
CA LEU A 171 -8.68 -14.24 1.18
C LEU A 171 -8.80 -13.48 -0.14
N GLU A 172 -9.25 -12.24 -0.06
CA GLU A 172 -9.29 -11.30 -1.18
C GLU A 172 -8.26 -10.17 -0.94
N PRO A 173 -7.96 -9.31 -1.94
CA PRO A 173 -6.79 -8.43 -1.87
C PRO A 173 -6.80 -7.38 -0.74
N ASP A 174 -7.95 -6.79 -0.39
CA ASP A 174 -8.04 -5.70 0.59
C ASP A 174 -7.95 -6.23 2.03
N ALA A 175 -7.02 -5.71 2.82
CA ALA A 175 -6.89 -6.05 4.22
C ALA A 175 -6.24 -4.92 5.03
N LYS A 176 -6.52 -4.90 6.33
CA LYS A 176 -6.03 -3.92 7.31
C LYS A 176 -5.59 -4.66 8.56
N SER A 177 -4.51 -4.22 9.17
CA SER A 177 -4.07 -4.73 10.47
C SER A 177 -3.73 -3.58 11.40
N GLN A 178 -3.96 -3.77 12.69
CA GLN A 178 -3.60 -2.82 13.73
C GLN A 178 -3.18 -3.58 14.98
N LEU A 179 -2.06 -3.17 15.56
CA LEU A 179 -1.53 -3.75 16.79
C LEU A 179 -1.40 -2.68 17.86
N THR A 180 -1.93 -2.97 19.04
CA THR A 180 -1.66 -2.20 20.26
C THR A 180 -0.70 -2.96 21.13
N LEU A 181 0.47 -2.37 21.39
CA LEU A 181 1.50 -2.96 22.23
C LEU A 181 1.61 -2.20 23.56
N ARG A 182 1.84 -2.96 24.63
CA ARG A 182 2.20 -2.45 25.96
C ARG A 182 3.70 -2.23 26.00
N TYR A 183 4.09 -1.02 26.36
CA TYR A 183 5.48 -0.63 26.57
C TYR A 183 5.77 -0.45 28.04
N ARG A 184 6.86 -1.03 28.52
CA ARG A 184 7.39 -0.82 29.87
C ARG A 184 8.86 -0.42 29.79
N HIS A 185 9.22 0.67 30.46
CA HIS A 185 10.57 1.25 30.41
C HIS A 185 11.10 1.45 28.97
N GLY A 186 10.21 1.87 28.05
CA GLY A 186 10.57 2.14 26.66
C GLY A 186 10.71 0.90 25.77
N LYS A 187 10.35 -0.30 26.24
CA LYS A 187 10.39 -1.53 25.44
C LYS A 187 9.01 -2.15 25.29
N PRO A 188 8.66 -2.67 24.10
CA PRO A 188 7.43 -3.44 23.94
C PRO A 188 7.56 -4.77 24.69
N VAL A 189 6.52 -5.11 25.47
CA VAL A 189 6.53 -6.31 26.34
C VAL A 189 5.35 -7.25 26.11
N ALA A 190 4.26 -6.77 25.50
CA ALA A 190 3.07 -7.57 25.21
C ALA A 190 2.18 -6.93 24.14
N CYS A 191 1.39 -7.74 23.43
CA CYS A 191 0.34 -7.27 22.53
C CYS A 191 -1.01 -7.30 23.27
N THR A 192 -1.63 -6.14 23.45
CA THR A 192 -2.88 -6.01 24.21
C THR A 192 -4.12 -6.05 23.32
N ALA A 193 -4.01 -5.62 22.06
CA ALA A 193 -5.09 -5.70 21.11
C ALA A 193 -4.57 -5.98 19.69
N VAL A 194 -5.30 -6.84 18.99
CA VAL A 194 -5.08 -7.16 17.57
C VAL A 194 -6.37 -6.84 16.82
N VAL A 195 -6.28 -6.01 15.79
CA VAL A 195 -7.33 -5.84 14.80
C VAL A 195 -6.82 -6.36 13.47
N VAL A 196 -7.57 -7.26 12.84
CA VAL A 196 -7.33 -7.67 11.45
C VAL A 196 -8.67 -7.69 10.75
N SER A 197 -8.82 -6.85 9.74
CA SER A 197 -9.96 -6.86 8.83
C SER A 197 -9.45 -7.29 7.48
N THR A 198 -9.84 -8.47 7.02
CA THR A 198 -9.44 -8.98 5.71
C THR A 198 -10.67 -9.22 4.85
N GLN A 199 -10.61 -8.73 3.61
CA GLN A 199 -11.58 -9.05 2.59
C GLN A 199 -11.54 -10.56 2.34
N HIS A 200 -12.70 -11.14 2.08
CA HIS A 200 -12.82 -12.58 1.90
C HIS A 200 -13.88 -12.94 0.87
N ALA A 201 -13.77 -14.17 0.36
CA ALA A 201 -14.77 -14.78 -0.49
C ALA A 201 -16.15 -14.86 0.20
N ASN A 202 -17.20 -15.01 -0.59
CA ASN A 202 -18.57 -15.06 -0.08
C ASN A 202 -18.78 -16.17 0.97
N GLY A 203 -19.44 -15.82 2.07
CA GLY A 203 -19.85 -16.76 3.12
C GLY A 203 -18.79 -17.05 4.19
N TYR A 204 -17.70 -16.26 4.26
CA TYR A 204 -16.70 -16.34 5.34
C TYR A 204 -17.00 -15.41 6.53
N HIS A 205 -18.24 -14.90 6.61
CA HIS A 205 -18.70 -13.98 7.67
C HIS A 205 -19.62 -14.64 8.71
N GLU A 206 -19.95 -15.93 8.54
CA GLU A 206 -20.74 -16.71 9.51
C GLU A 206 -20.33 -18.19 9.56
N GLY A 207 -20.72 -18.87 10.63
CA GLY A 207 -20.63 -20.33 10.75
C GLY A 207 -19.19 -20.89 10.78
N GLU A 208 -19.01 -22.08 10.20
CA GLU A 208 -17.73 -22.79 10.21
C GLU A 208 -16.63 -22.07 9.43
N ARG A 209 -16.99 -21.37 8.34
CA ARG A 209 -16.04 -20.62 7.50
C ARG A 209 -15.52 -19.36 8.20
N GLU A 210 -16.37 -18.67 8.95
CA GLU A 210 -15.91 -17.56 9.81
C GLU A 210 -14.93 -18.06 10.88
N ALA A 211 -15.21 -19.23 11.48
CA ALA A 211 -14.31 -19.85 12.45
C ALA A 211 -12.96 -20.23 11.82
N GLU A 212 -12.96 -20.74 10.59
CA GLU A 212 -11.76 -21.04 9.80
C GLU A 212 -10.92 -19.78 9.56
N LEU A 213 -11.53 -18.69 9.04
CA LEU A 213 -10.84 -17.42 8.81
C LEU A 213 -10.25 -16.88 10.11
N LYS A 214 -11.02 -16.85 11.19
CA LYS A 214 -10.53 -16.38 12.50
C LYS A 214 -9.39 -17.23 13.04
N ALA A 215 -9.46 -18.55 12.89
CA ALA A 215 -8.40 -19.45 13.30
C ALA A 215 -7.13 -19.24 12.47
N TYR A 216 -7.27 -19.07 11.15
CA TYR A 216 -6.18 -18.74 10.25
C TYR A 216 -5.48 -17.43 10.66
N VAL A 217 -6.25 -16.35 10.86
CA VAL A 217 -5.69 -15.04 11.27
C VAL A 217 -4.96 -15.15 12.60
N LYS A 218 -5.55 -15.79 13.62
CA LYS A 218 -4.89 -15.99 14.92
C LYS A 218 -3.58 -16.75 14.80
N ARG A 219 -3.55 -17.80 13.96
CA ARG A 219 -2.34 -18.58 13.70
C ARG A 219 -1.27 -17.70 13.05
N VAL A 220 -1.61 -16.95 12.00
CA VAL A 220 -0.66 -16.05 11.31
C VAL A 220 -0.08 -15.01 12.28
N VAL A 221 -0.93 -14.31 13.04
CA VAL A 221 -0.46 -13.30 14.00
C VAL A 221 0.42 -13.95 15.08
N GLY A 222 0.06 -15.15 15.55
CA GLY A 222 0.84 -15.90 16.53
C GLY A 222 2.19 -16.41 16.01
N GLU A 223 2.32 -16.68 14.71
CA GLU A 223 3.59 -17.03 14.07
C GLU A 223 4.52 -15.82 13.86
N ILE A 224 3.96 -14.62 13.74
CA ILE A 224 4.69 -13.38 13.44
C ILE A 224 5.16 -12.67 14.70
N LEU A 225 4.32 -12.61 15.73
CA LEU A 225 4.65 -11.90 16.96
C LEU A 225 5.65 -12.68 17.82
N PRO A 226 6.52 -11.99 18.57
CA PRO A 226 7.43 -12.64 19.50
C PRO A 226 6.72 -13.55 20.51
N GLN A 227 7.37 -14.66 20.85
CA GLN A 227 6.84 -15.62 21.82
C GLN A 227 6.53 -14.95 23.16
N GLY A 228 5.34 -15.21 23.70
CA GLY A 228 4.89 -14.67 24.99
C GLY A 228 4.27 -13.27 24.92
N TRP A 229 4.23 -12.63 23.75
CA TRP A 229 3.52 -11.35 23.60
C TRP A 229 1.99 -11.49 23.56
N LEU A 230 1.51 -12.63 23.07
CA LEU A 230 0.10 -12.98 23.05
C LEU A 230 -0.25 -13.80 24.31
N GLY A 231 -1.38 -13.49 24.93
CA GLY A 231 -1.89 -14.20 26.10
C GLY A 231 -3.38 -13.95 26.34
N ASP A 232 -3.87 -14.36 27.51
CA ASP A 232 -5.29 -14.27 27.87
C ASP A 232 -5.83 -12.82 27.92
N GLU A 233 -4.95 -11.83 28.14
CA GLU A 233 -5.30 -10.41 28.12
C GLU A 233 -5.38 -9.82 26.69
N THR A 234 -4.93 -10.54 25.65
CA THR A 234 -4.96 -10.03 24.29
C THR A 234 -6.39 -10.01 23.75
N VAL A 235 -6.87 -8.80 23.44
CA VAL A 235 -8.18 -8.60 22.81
C VAL A 235 -8.06 -8.80 21.30
N TRP A 236 -8.93 -9.65 20.73
CA TRP A 236 -8.95 -9.95 19.30
C TRP A 236 -10.17 -9.34 18.61
N HIS A 237 -9.93 -8.54 17.58
CA HIS A 237 -10.94 -8.00 16.67
C HIS A 237 -10.65 -8.48 15.26
N ILE A 238 -11.23 -9.62 14.89
CA ILE A 238 -11.07 -10.19 13.54
C ILE A 238 -12.38 -10.00 12.79
N ASN A 239 -12.34 -9.23 11.70
CA ASN A 239 -13.50 -8.76 10.94
C ASN A 239 -14.65 -8.27 11.85
N PRO A 240 -14.41 -7.28 12.73
CA PRO A 240 -15.38 -6.85 13.74
C PRO A 240 -16.68 -6.27 13.14
N THR A 241 -16.65 -5.82 11.88
CA THR A 241 -17.80 -5.30 11.13
C THR A 241 -18.68 -6.40 10.54
N GLY A 242 -18.28 -7.67 10.65
CA GLY A 242 -18.94 -8.80 10.01
C GLY A 242 -18.42 -9.02 8.58
N ALA A 243 -19.32 -9.02 7.60
CA ALA A 243 -18.97 -9.31 6.22
C ALA A 243 -18.05 -8.25 5.60
N PHE A 244 -16.94 -8.70 5.02
CA PHE A 244 -16.04 -7.89 4.21
C PHE A 244 -15.83 -8.56 2.84
N GLU A 245 -16.92 -8.68 2.08
CA GLU A 245 -16.90 -9.32 0.75
C GLU A 245 -16.61 -8.29 -0.37
N ILE A 246 -17.10 -7.06 -0.20
CA ILE A 246 -16.84 -5.92 -1.09
C ILE A 246 -15.68 -5.11 -0.49
N GLY A 247 -14.59 -4.98 -1.24
CA GLY A 247 -13.38 -4.26 -0.83
C GLY A 247 -12.61 -3.70 -2.02
N GLY A 248 -11.46 -3.09 -1.76
CA GLY A 248 -10.70 -2.39 -2.79
C GLY A 248 -11.43 -1.15 -3.33
N PRO A 249 -11.13 -0.74 -4.57
CA PRO A 249 -11.72 0.46 -5.18
C PRO A 249 -13.25 0.48 -5.30
N ASP A 250 -13.90 -0.68 -5.22
CA ASP A 250 -15.36 -0.78 -5.21
C ASP A 250 -15.97 -0.46 -3.83
N GLY A 251 -15.23 -0.76 -2.76
CA GLY A 251 -15.65 -0.47 -1.38
C GLY A 251 -15.27 0.93 -0.90
N ASP A 252 -14.19 1.50 -1.42
CA ASP A 252 -13.69 2.83 -1.05
C ASP A 252 -12.85 3.45 -2.18
N ALA A 253 -12.81 4.78 -2.27
CA ALA A 253 -11.95 5.46 -3.23
C ALA A 253 -10.49 5.43 -2.75
N GLY A 254 -9.55 5.32 -3.71
CA GLY A 254 -8.12 5.33 -3.46
C GLY A 254 -7.46 6.54 -4.10
N LEU A 255 -6.48 7.13 -3.41
CA LEU A 255 -5.62 8.17 -3.96
C LEU A 255 -4.17 7.96 -3.53
N THR A 256 -3.25 8.33 -4.43
CA THR A 256 -1.80 8.31 -4.17
C THR A 256 -1.45 9.18 -2.96
N GLY A 257 -0.50 8.74 -2.13
CA GLY A 257 0.02 9.52 -1.01
C GLY A 257 -0.97 9.68 0.17
N ARG A 258 -1.98 8.82 0.29
CA ARG A 258 -2.95 8.84 1.41
C ARG A 258 -2.60 7.89 2.56
N LYS A 259 -1.44 7.22 2.49
CA LYS A 259 -0.94 6.28 3.49
C LYS A 259 0.48 6.60 3.99
N ILE A 260 0.88 7.87 3.97
CA ILE A 260 2.24 8.33 4.31
C ILE A 260 2.78 7.90 5.69
N ILE A 261 1.91 7.69 6.69
CA ILE A 261 2.34 7.21 8.02
C ILE A 261 2.57 5.69 8.01
N VAL A 262 1.73 4.96 7.27
CA VAL A 262 1.90 3.52 7.02
C VAL A 262 3.19 3.26 6.23
N ASP A 263 3.50 4.14 5.27
CA ASP A 263 4.73 4.07 4.45
C ASP A 263 6.01 4.45 5.22
N THR A 264 5.88 5.00 6.43
CA THR A 264 7.02 5.48 7.22
C THR A 264 7.14 4.73 8.53
N TYR A 265 6.78 5.35 9.67
CA TYR A 265 7.10 4.84 11.00
C TYR A 265 5.88 4.57 11.89
N GLY A 266 4.68 4.71 11.33
CA GLY A 266 3.45 4.32 12.00
C GLY A 266 3.06 5.22 13.16
#